data_AF-A0A2E0X7Z9-F1
#
_entry.id   AF-A0A2E0X7Z9-F1
#
_cell.length_a   1.000
_cell.length_b   1.000
_cell.length_c   1.000
_cell.angle_alpha   90.00
_cell.angle_beta   90.00
_cell.angle_gamma   90.00
#
_symmetry.space_group_name_H-M   'P 1'
#
loop_
_entity.id
_entity.type
_entity.pdbx_description
1 polymer ?
#
loop_
_entity_poly.entity_id
_entity_poly.type
_entity_poly.pdbx_seq_one_letter_code
_entity_poly.pdbx_strand_id
1 'polypeptide(L)'
;MEKKLGYEFAASVSEYIETDSCSFESTAWQLRSEKDSLTLEVGKSHISLLGENPAGKPQEWYEHRYHDLLTRFTDKFHPHIALGSNAMVRQLYHIDGDSRDFLAQHVMSIDPDRFGPLQRPIQLLGMRIAFPPYELELGEGEDTKTERTDWALELRVESWLPDPSWLFVEADASWHEPMKWESETVTTLVDRLRELTAYLSRIRAFLEHPPTNGEL
;
A
#
# COMPACT_ATOMS: atom_id res chain seq x y z
N MET A 1 -22.97 -7.23 14.80
CA MET A 1 -22.54 -5.85 15.10
C MET A 1 -23.78 -5.00 15.27
N GLU A 2 -23.85 -4.14 16.29
CA GLU A 2 -25.05 -3.35 16.58
C GLU A 2 -25.12 -2.08 15.70
N LYS A 3 -26.19 -1.92 14.91
CA LYS A 3 -26.33 -0.75 14.02
C LYS A 3 -26.19 0.59 14.76
N LYS A 4 -26.72 0.68 15.99
CA LYS A 4 -26.64 1.87 16.83
C LYS A 4 -25.19 2.31 17.07
N LEU A 5 -24.31 1.36 17.44
CA LEU A 5 -22.88 1.64 17.64
C LEU A 5 -22.20 2.09 16.35
N GLY A 6 -22.60 1.52 15.21
CA GLY A 6 -22.13 1.96 13.89
C GLY A 6 -22.45 3.44 13.60
N TYR A 7 -23.70 3.87 13.85
CA TYR A 7 -24.09 5.27 13.71
C TYR A 7 -23.36 6.20 14.68
N GLU A 8 -23.17 5.79 15.94
CA GLU A 8 -22.41 6.58 16.91
C GLU A 8 -20.94 6.73 16.51
N PHE A 9 -20.34 5.67 15.99
CA PHE A 9 -18.97 5.72 15.47
C PHE A 9 -18.88 6.63 14.23
N ALA A 10 -19.82 6.51 13.29
CA ALA A 10 -19.88 7.38 12.13
C ALA A 10 -20.02 8.86 12.50
N ALA A 11 -20.84 9.18 13.50
CA ALA A 11 -20.93 10.52 14.04
C ALA A 11 -19.57 11.02 14.58
N SER A 12 -18.84 10.18 15.32
CA SER A 12 -17.50 10.55 15.83
C SER A 12 -16.45 10.74 14.72
N VAL A 13 -16.59 10.00 13.62
CA VAL A 13 -15.68 10.06 12.47
C VAL A 13 -16.01 11.24 11.55
N SER A 14 -17.28 11.68 11.51
CA SER A 14 -17.75 12.79 10.68
C SER A 14 -17.14 14.15 11.01
N GLU A 15 -16.52 14.29 12.19
CA GLU A 15 -15.74 15.47 12.56
C GLU A 15 -14.43 15.60 11.75
N TYR A 16 -13.97 14.51 11.14
CA TYR A 16 -12.65 14.40 10.50
C TYR A 16 -12.73 14.15 9.00
N ILE A 17 -13.71 13.34 8.57
CA ILE A 17 -13.97 13.02 7.18
C ILE A 17 -15.43 13.35 6.84
N GLU A 18 -15.64 13.94 5.67
CA GLU A 18 -17.00 14.23 5.20
C GLU A 18 -17.62 12.92 4.72
N THR A 19 -18.50 12.33 5.52
CA THR A 19 -19.04 11.01 5.23
C THR A 19 -20.25 11.11 4.32
N ASP A 20 -20.09 10.78 3.04
CA ASP A 20 -21.13 10.85 2.02
C ASP A 20 -22.12 9.69 2.12
N SER A 21 -21.62 8.50 2.48
CA SER A 21 -22.47 7.32 2.63
C SER A 21 -22.03 6.43 3.79
N CYS A 22 -23.04 5.83 4.43
CA CYS A 22 -22.86 4.89 5.54
C CYS A 22 -23.76 3.67 5.30
N SER A 23 -23.21 2.47 5.45
CA SER A 23 -23.96 1.22 5.49
C SER A 23 -23.62 0.46 6.76
N PHE A 24 -24.64 0.13 7.56
CA PHE A 24 -24.48 -0.63 8.80
C PHE A 24 -25.23 -1.95 8.71
N GLU A 25 -24.56 -2.95 8.15
CA GLU A 25 -25.08 -4.30 8.06
C GLU A 25 -24.68 -5.12 9.30
N SER A 26 -25.27 -6.31 9.43
CA SER A 26 -25.01 -7.17 10.59
C SER A 26 -23.59 -7.75 10.63
N THR A 27 -22.94 -7.79 9.47
CA THR A 27 -21.64 -8.40 9.17
C THR A 27 -20.51 -7.39 9.06
N ALA A 28 -20.78 -6.19 8.54
CA ALA A 28 -19.81 -5.12 8.37
C ALA A 28 -20.48 -3.74 8.44
N TRP A 29 -19.71 -2.76 8.88
CA TRP A 29 -20.02 -1.34 8.77
C TRP A 29 -19.11 -0.73 7.72
N GLN A 30 -19.66 0.05 6.80
CA GLN A 30 -18.92 0.80 5.80
C GLN A 30 -19.23 2.29 5.91
N LEU A 31 -18.19 3.10 5.90
CA LEU A 31 -18.24 4.55 5.81
C LEU A 31 -17.42 4.97 4.61
N ARG A 32 -17.99 5.80 3.74
CA ARG A 32 -17.32 6.29 2.54
C ARG A 32 -17.38 7.80 2.47
N SER A 33 -16.24 8.40 2.16
CA SER A 33 -16.07 9.79 1.78
C SER A 33 -15.58 9.85 0.34
N GLU A 34 -16.39 10.40 -0.56
CA GLU A 34 -16.00 10.72 -1.93
C GLU A 34 -15.04 11.91 -1.96
N LYS A 35 -15.30 12.92 -1.13
CA LYS A 35 -14.46 14.12 -1.03
C LYS A 35 -13.03 13.82 -0.58
N ASP A 36 -12.90 12.99 0.46
CA ASP A 36 -11.60 12.52 0.92
C ASP A 36 -11.15 11.27 0.17
N SER A 37 -11.94 10.73 -0.77
CA SER A 37 -11.65 9.50 -1.53
C SER A 37 -11.24 8.34 -0.62
N LEU A 38 -11.95 8.18 0.49
CA LEU A 38 -11.64 7.24 1.58
C LEU A 38 -12.83 6.31 1.85
N THR A 39 -12.55 5.04 2.10
CA THR A 39 -13.50 4.03 2.54
C THR A 39 -12.97 3.34 3.79
N LEU A 40 -13.74 3.38 4.86
CA LEU A 40 -13.50 2.65 6.10
C LEU A 40 -14.51 1.52 6.21
N GLU A 41 -14.02 0.30 6.32
CA GLU A 41 -14.83 -0.88 6.62
C GLU A 41 -14.43 -1.47 7.97
N VAL A 42 -15.41 -1.70 8.84
CA VAL A 42 -15.24 -2.40 10.12
C VAL A 42 -16.07 -3.67 10.07
N GLY A 43 -15.41 -4.81 9.99
CA GLY A 43 -16.03 -6.13 10.08
C GLY A 43 -15.93 -6.73 11.48
N LYS A 44 -16.44 -7.95 11.65
CA LYS A 44 -16.31 -8.69 12.91
C LYS A 44 -14.87 -9.08 13.25
N SER A 45 -14.01 -9.22 12.25
CA SER A 45 -12.65 -9.77 12.38
C SER A 45 -11.60 -8.93 11.64
N HIS A 46 -11.97 -7.78 11.11
CA HIS A 46 -11.07 -6.93 10.33
C HIS A 46 -11.48 -5.47 10.39
N ILE A 47 -10.50 -4.61 10.14
CA ILE A 47 -10.68 -3.18 9.87
C ILE A 47 -9.92 -2.94 8.57
N SER A 48 -10.57 -2.34 7.58
CA SER A 48 -9.97 -2.01 6.30
C SER A 48 -10.10 -0.51 6.05
N LEU A 49 -8.99 0.12 5.73
CA LEU A 49 -8.90 1.52 5.32
C LEU A 49 -8.37 1.55 3.90
N LEU A 50 -9.21 1.99 2.97
CA LEU A 50 -8.87 2.19 1.58
C LEU A 50 -8.96 3.67 1.25
N GLY A 51 -7.95 4.21 0.59
CA GLY A 51 -7.93 5.61 0.18
C GLY A 51 -7.23 5.80 -1.16
N GLU A 52 -7.71 6.76 -1.94
CA GLU A 52 -7.05 7.26 -3.13
C GLU A 52 -6.55 8.68 -2.86
N ASN A 53 -5.28 8.96 -3.16
CA ASN A 53 -4.66 10.23 -2.82
C ASN A 53 -5.27 11.29 -3.72
N PRO A 54 -5.93 12.32 -3.18
CA PRO A 54 -6.45 13.39 -4.02
C PRO A 54 -5.28 14.09 -4.74
N ALA A 55 -5.49 14.43 -6.01
CA ALA A 55 -4.46 15.10 -6.81
C ALA A 55 -3.92 16.36 -6.10
N GLY A 56 -2.60 16.48 -6.02
CA GLY A 56 -1.91 17.61 -5.38
C GLY A 56 -1.83 17.55 -3.85
N LYS A 57 -2.22 16.44 -3.22
CA LYS A 57 -1.98 16.22 -1.79
C LYS A 57 -0.64 15.50 -1.55
N PRO A 58 0.05 15.87 -0.45
CA PRO A 58 1.32 15.26 -0.10
C PRO A 58 1.09 13.81 0.38
N GLN A 59 2.13 12.99 0.34
CA GLN A 59 2.04 11.55 0.59
C GLN A 59 1.61 11.22 2.03
N GLU A 60 1.98 12.09 2.97
CA GLU A 60 1.63 12.05 4.39
C GLU A 60 0.12 12.27 4.62
N TRP A 61 -0.65 12.60 3.59
CA TRP A 61 -2.10 12.73 3.70
C TRP A 61 -2.74 11.42 4.20
N TYR A 62 -2.33 10.27 3.65
CA TYR A 62 -2.85 8.97 4.09
C TYR A 62 -2.52 8.68 5.55
N GLU A 63 -1.28 8.98 5.95
CA GLU A 63 -0.78 8.71 7.29
C GLU A 63 -1.62 9.44 8.34
N HIS A 64 -1.87 10.74 8.13
CA HIS A 64 -2.70 11.53 9.04
C HIS A 64 -4.14 11.04 9.05
N ARG A 65 -4.74 10.77 7.89
CA ARG A 65 -6.15 10.31 7.83
C ARG A 65 -6.33 8.95 8.49
N TYR A 66 -5.42 8.01 8.25
CA TYR A 66 -5.51 6.68 8.83
C TYR A 66 -5.23 6.74 10.33
N HIS A 67 -4.28 7.56 10.77
CA HIS A 67 -4.04 7.83 12.19
C HIS A 67 -5.31 8.32 12.89
N ASP A 68 -5.97 9.36 12.36
CA ASP A 68 -7.18 9.93 12.94
C ASP A 68 -8.30 8.88 13.07
N LEU A 69 -8.55 8.12 12.00
CA LEU A 69 -9.61 7.11 11.96
C LEU A 69 -9.36 5.96 12.94
N LEU A 70 -8.12 5.45 12.99
CA LEU A 70 -7.74 4.37 13.91
C LEU A 70 -7.70 4.84 15.36
N THR A 71 -7.33 6.10 15.62
CA THR A 71 -7.43 6.70 16.96
C THR A 71 -8.87 6.75 17.42
N ARG A 72 -9.80 7.24 16.57
CA ARG A 72 -11.23 7.26 16.90
C ARG A 72 -11.82 5.87 17.10
N PHE A 73 -11.38 4.91 16.30
CA PHE A 73 -11.76 3.52 16.51
C PHE A 73 -11.30 3.01 17.89
N THR A 74 -10.05 3.32 18.27
CA THR A 74 -9.49 2.96 19.58
C THR A 74 -10.28 3.60 20.72
N ASP A 75 -10.49 4.91 20.67
CA ASP A 75 -11.20 5.69 21.68
C ASP A 75 -12.63 5.18 21.89
N LYS A 76 -13.31 4.79 20.81
CA LYS A 76 -14.71 4.38 20.86
C LYS A 76 -14.87 2.94 21.37
N PHE A 77 -14.03 2.02 20.88
CA PHE A 77 -14.25 0.58 21.07
C PHE A 77 -13.32 -0.08 22.07
N HIS A 78 -12.19 0.53 22.41
CA HIS A 78 -11.17 -0.04 23.30
C HIS A 78 -10.89 -1.52 22.97
N PRO A 79 -10.52 -1.84 21.72
CA PRO A 79 -10.46 -3.21 21.27
C PRO A 79 -9.37 -3.99 22.02
N HIS A 80 -9.67 -5.24 22.39
CA HIS A 80 -8.76 -6.15 23.07
C HIS A 80 -8.52 -7.39 22.20
N ILE A 81 -7.93 -7.17 21.02
CA ILE A 81 -7.73 -8.20 20.00
C ILE A 81 -6.26 -8.30 19.59
N ALA A 82 -5.88 -9.48 19.11
CA ALA A 82 -4.63 -9.67 18.38
C ALA A 82 -4.89 -9.48 16.88
N LEU A 83 -3.98 -8.80 16.20
CA LEU A 83 -4.12 -8.42 14.80
C LEU A 83 -2.88 -8.78 14.01
N GLY A 84 -3.10 -9.34 12.83
CA GLY A 84 -2.15 -9.19 11.73
C GLY A 84 -2.41 -7.86 11.03
N SER A 85 -1.40 -7.30 10.39
CA SER A 85 -1.54 -6.09 9.59
C SER A 85 -0.94 -6.27 8.21
N ASN A 86 -1.64 -5.76 7.21
CA ASN A 86 -1.15 -5.67 5.85
C ASN A 86 -1.31 -4.23 5.37
N ALA A 87 -0.41 -3.80 4.50
CA ALA A 87 -0.50 -2.51 3.83
C ALA A 87 -0.27 -2.74 2.34
N MET A 88 -1.10 -2.13 1.51
CA MET A 88 -0.96 -2.21 0.06
C MET A 88 -0.97 -0.79 -0.51
N VAL A 89 0.02 -0.48 -1.32
CA VAL A 89 0.14 0.81 -2.01
C VAL A 89 0.24 0.56 -3.50
N ARG A 90 -0.60 1.27 -4.26
CA ARG A 90 -0.63 1.25 -5.73
C ARG A 90 -0.26 2.62 -6.26
N GLN A 91 0.64 2.66 -7.23
CA GLN A 91 1.09 3.88 -7.86
C GLN A 91 1.18 3.70 -9.38
N LEU A 92 0.88 4.77 -10.10
CA LEU A 92 1.18 4.87 -11.52
C LEU A 92 2.46 5.70 -11.67
N TYR A 93 3.43 5.17 -12.41
CA TYR A 93 4.66 5.88 -12.74
C TYR A 93 4.70 6.22 -14.21
N HIS A 94 4.80 7.51 -14.51
CA HIS A 94 5.00 7.97 -15.86
C HIS A 94 6.42 7.63 -16.30
N ILE A 95 6.57 7.14 -17.52
CA ILE A 95 7.87 6.90 -18.14
C ILE A 95 7.94 7.59 -19.50
N ASP A 96 9.16 7.83 -19.97
CA ASP A 96 9.38 8.34 -21.32
C ASP A 96 9.26 7.19 -22.32
N GLY A 97 8.10 7.09 -22.99
CA GLY A 97 7.87 6.12 -24.06
C GLY A 97 6.78 5.11 -23.72
N ASP A 98 6.97 3.87 -24.19
CA ASP A 98 6.00 2.79 -24.04
C ASP A 98 6.41 1.84 -22.90
N SER A 99 5.53 1.65 -21.92
CA SER A 99 5.74 0.79 -20.75
C SER A 99 5.93 -0.67 -21.12
N ARG A 100 5.42 -1.11 -22.26
CA ARG A 100 5.62 -2.46 -22.77
C ARG A 100 7.04 -2.60 -23.30
N ASP A 101 7.50 -1.64 -24.09
CA ASP A 101 8.87 -1.65 -24.60
C ASP A 101 9.86 -1.51 -23.45
N PHE A 102 9.58 -0.65 -22.48
CA PHE A 102 10.36 -0.49 -21.27
C PHE A 102 10.50 -1.81 -20.51
N LEU A 103 9.39 -2.48 -20.18
CA LEU A 103 9.42 -3.75 -19.45
C LEU A 103 10.08 -4.86 -20.26
N ALA A 104 9.80 -4.96 -21.56
CA ALA A 104 10.42 -5.94 -22.43
C ALA A 104 11.95 -5.79 -22.40
N GLN A 105 12.46 -4.58 -22.61
CA GLN A 105 13.90 -4.34 -22.71
C GLN A 105 14.61 -4.39 -21.36
N HIS A 106 14.11 -3.68 -20.36
CA HIS A 106 14.83 -3.41 -19.11
C HIS A 106 14.59 -4.45 -18.03
N VAL A 107 13.44 -5.14 -18.07
CA VAL A 107 13.05 -6.11 -17.04
C VAL A 107 13.14 -7.54 -17.58
N MET A 108 12.62 -7.78 -18.78
CA MET A 108 12.48 -9.13 -19.33
C MET A 108 13.63 -9.52 -20.28
N SER A 109 14.47 -8.57 -20.71
CA SER A 109 15.50 -8.76 -21.74
C SER A 109 14.94 -9.36 -23.05
N ILE A 110 13.74 -8.93 -23.45
CA ILE A 110 13.05 -9.30 -24.69
C ILE A 110 13.10 -8.11 -25.64
N ASP A 111 13.47 -8.37 -26.89
CA ASP A 111 13.33 -7.42 -27.99
C ASP A 111 11.83 -7.17 -28.28
N PRO A 112 11.31 -5.93 -28.14
CA PRO A 112 9.90 -5.63 -28.36
C PRO A 112 9.38 -5.97 -29.76
N ASP A 113 10.25 -5.95 -30.79
CA ASP A 113 9.85 -6.27 -32.17
C ASP A 113 9.35 -7.72 -32.31
N ARG A 114 9.71 -8.59 -31.36
CA ARG A 114 9.22 -9.98 -31.30
C ARG A 114 7.71 -10.08 -31.07
N PHE A 115 7.06 -9.02 -30.60
CA PHE A 115 5.62 -8.98 -30.43
C PHE A 115 4.87 -8.58 -31.71
N GLY A 116 5.55 -8.10 -32.75
CA GLY A 116 4.95 -7.68 -34.02
C GLY A 116 3.99 -8.72 -34.65
N PRO A 117 4.33 -10.02 -34.69
CA PRO A 117 3.44 -11.05 -35.22
C PRO A 117 2.11 -11.22 -34.48
N LEU A 118 1.99 -10.75 -33.23
CA LEU A 118 0.76 -10.88 -32.44
C LEU A 118 -0.35 -9.95 -32.95
N GLN A 119 -0.01 -8.86 -33.64
CA GLN A 119 -0.94 -7.88 -34.24
C GLN A 119 -2.06 -7.42 -33.27
N ARG A 120 -1.78 -7.43 -31.97
CA ARG A 120 -2.70 -7.05 -30.90
C ARG A 120 -1.95 -6.25 -29.84
N PRO A 121 -2.60 -5.27 -29.19
CA PRO A 121 -2.06 -4.67 -27.99
C PRO A 121 -1.81 -5.75 -26.93
N ILE A 122 -0.58 -5.86 -26.48
CA ILE A 122 -0.20 -6.74 -25.38
C ILE A 122 -0.18 -5.95 -24.08
N GLN A 123 -0.42 -6.64 -22.97
CA GLN A 123 -0.06 -6.19 -21.63
C GLN A 123 1.13 -7.01 -21.19
N LEU A 124 2.19 -6.34 -20.73
CA LEU A 124 3.31 -7.02 -20.11
C LEU A 124 3.13 -7.05 -18.61
N LEU A 125 3.06 -8.26 -18.08
CA LEU A 125 3.14 -8.55 -16.65
C LEU A 125 4.64 -8.64 -16.32
N GLY A 126 5.27 -7.46 -16.20
CA GLY A 126 6.72 -7.32 -16.23
C GLY A 126 7.41 -8.10 -15.11
N MET A 127 7.24 -7.63 -13.87
CA MET A 127 7.97 -8.15 -12.72
C MET A 127 7.02 -8.49 -11.58
N ARG A 128 7.19 -9.68 -11.00
CA ARG A 128 6.58 -10.05 -9.72
C ARG A 128 7.68 -10.61 -8.83
N ILE A 129 8.01 -9.91 -7.75
CA ILE A 129 9.04 -10.33 -6.79
C ILE A 129 8.41 -10.49 -5.42
N ALA A 130 8.67 -11.62 -4.78
CA ALA A 130 8.39 -11.82 -3.36
C ALA A 130 9.68 -11.65 -2.57
N PHE A 131 9.71 -10.67 -1.68
CA PHE A 131 10.79 -10.44 -0.74
C PHE A 131 10.39 -11.02 0.62
N PRO A 132 11.02 -12.11 1.09
CA PRO A 132 10.81 -12.59 2.44
C PRO A 132 11.43 -11.63 3.47
N PRO A 133 11.09 -11.79 4.77
CA PRO A 133 11.79 -11.11 5.84
C PRO A 133 13.31 -11.36 5.75
N TYR A 134 14.13 -10.32 5.96
CA TYR A 134 15.59 -10.39 5.79
C TYR A 134 16.34 -9.69 6.93
N GLU A 135 17.63 -9.98 7.05
CA GLU A 135 18.51 -9.38 8.06
C GLU A 135 19.17 -8.12 7.50
N LEU A 136 19.02 -7.01 8.22
CA LEU A 136 19.64 -5.72 7.98
C LEU A 136 20.86 -5.56 8.89
N GLU A 137 21.99 -5.21 8.32
CA GLU A 137 23.16 -4.76 9.07
C GLU A 137 23.06 -3.25 9.31
N LEU A 138 22.94 -2.86 10.58
CA LEU A 138 22.87 -1.49 11.03
C LEU A 138 24.18 -1.09 11.71
N GLY A 139 24.87 -0.09 11.16
CA GLY A 139 26.12 0.45 11.69
C GLY A 139 27.34 0.10 10.84
N GLU A 140 28.46 0.77 11.12
CA GLU A 140 29.75 0.55 10.43
C GLU A 140 30.80 0.05 11.43
N GLY A 141 31.55 -1.00 11.07
CA GLY A 141 32.69 -1.50 11.85
C GLY A 141 32.33 -2.51 12.94
N GLU A 142 32.93 -2.40 14.13
CA GLU A 142 32.75 -3.38 15.22
C GLU A 142 31.37 -3.28 15.91
N ASP A 143 30.59 -2.24 15.62
CA ASP A 143 29.26 -1.99 16.20
C ASP A 143 28.09 -2.41 15.28
N THR A 144 28.34 -3.17 14.21
CA THR A 144 27.28 -3.64 13.31
C THR A 144 26.30 -4.53 14.06
N LYS A 145 25.05 -4.07 14.17
CA LYS A 145 23.94 -4.83 14.72
C LYS A 145 23.12 -5.41 13.59
N THR A 146 22.79 -6.69 13.70
CA THR A 146 21.88 -7.34 12.76
C THR A 146 20.45 -7.23 13.30
N GLU A 147 19.57 -6.58 12.54
CA GLU A 147 18.13 -6.51 12.82
C GLU A 147 17.36 -7.23 11.73
N ARG A 148 16.49 -8.17 12.10
CA ARG A 148 15.65 -8.89 11.14
C ARG A 148 14.35 -8.12 10.92
N THR A 149 14.00 -7.86 9.66
CA THR A 149 12.67 -7.32 9.34
C THR A 149 11.58 -8.34 9.70
N ASP A 150 10.41 -7.89 10.13
CA ASP A 150 9.28 -8.73 10.56
C ASP A 150 8.19 -8.87 9.47
N TRP A 151 8.47 -8.39 8.26
CA TRP A 151 7.51 -8.31 7.16
C TRP A 151 8.02 -8.91 5.85
N ALA A 152 7.07 -9.38 5.05
CA ALA A 152 7.30 -9.81 3.68
C ALA A 152 6.62 -8.82 2.70
N LEU A 153 7.19 -8.69 1.51
CA LEU A 153 6.69 -7.81 0.46
C LEU A 153 6.46 -8.59 -0.83
N GLU A 154 5.30 -8.41 -1.45
CA GLU A 154 5.09 -8.74 -2.85
C GLU A 154 5.08 -7.44 -3.68
N LEU A 155 5.99 -7.35 -4.64
CA LEU A 155 6.08 -6.25 -5.59
C LEU A 155 5.62 -6.71 -6.97
N ARG A 156 4.75 -5.92 -7.59
CA ARG A 156 4.22 -6.14 -8.93
C ARG A 156 4.41 -4.89 -9.79
N VAL A 157 5.03 -5.06 -10.97
CA VAL A 157 5.25 -4.00 -11.96
C VAL A 157 4.72 -4.46 -13.31
N GLU A 158 3.77 -3.70 -13.87
CA GLU A 158 3.06 -4.05 -15.10
C GLU A 158 2.91 -2.84 -16.03
N SER A 159 2.74 -3.07 -17.32
CA SER A 159 2.32 -2.02 -18.25
C SER A 159 0.88 -1.60 -17.97
N TRP A 160 0.58 -0.30 -17.94
CA TRP A 160 -0.78 0.17 -17.72
C TRP A 160 -1.59 0.18 -19.02
N LEU A 161 -2.65 -0.63 -19.07
CA LEU A 161 -3.46 -0.81 -20.29
C LEU A 161 -4.12 0.48 -20.82
N PRO A 162 -4.72 1.33 -19.97
CA PRO A 162 -5.37 2.56 -20.44
C PRO A 162 -4.42 3.56 -21.09
N ASP A 163 -3.15 3.60 -20.69
CA ASP A 163 -2.16 4.53 -21.21
C ASP A 163 -0.76 3.89 -21.19
N PRO A 164 -0.17 3.61 -22.37
CA PRO A 164 1.12 2.93 -22.45
C PRO A 164 2.27 3.76 -21.87
N SER A 165 2.11 5.07 -21.63
CA SER A 165 3.15 5.89 -20.99
C SER A 165 3.28 5.68 -19.47
N TRP A 166 2.46 4.80 -18.89
CA TRP A 166 2.45 4.54 -17.45
C TRP A 166 2.78 3.08 -17.12
N LEU A 167 3.58 2.92 -16.07
CA LEU A 167 3.74 1.67 -15.35
C LEU A 167 2.78 1.63 -14.17
N PHE A 168 2.13 0.49 -13.97
CA PHE A 168 1.41 0.18 -12.74
C PHE A 168 2.36 -0.54 -11.78
N VAL A 169 2.51 0.02 -10.58
CA VAL A 169 3.31 -0.54 -9.49
C VAL A 169 2.44 -0.78 -8.28
N GLU A 170 2.46 -2.00 -7.77
CA GLU A 170 1.77 -2.40 -6.55
C GLU A 170 2.78 -3.05 -5.60
N ALA A 171 2.78 -2.58 -4.37
CA ALA A 171 3.54 -3.17 -3.27
C ALA A 171 2.54 -3.60 -2.19
N ASP A 172 2.54 -4.90 -1.88
CA ASP A 172 1.67 -5.53 -0.88
C ASP A 172 2.54 -6.13 0.24
N ALA A 173 2.53 -5.49 1.40
CA ALA A 173 3.34 -5.84 2.55
C ALA A 173 2.49 -6.51 3.64
N SER A 174 3.04 -7.55 4.25
CA SER A 174 2.41 -8.32 5.31
C SER A 174 3.34 -8.49 6.52
N TRP A 175 2.85 -8.09 7.69
CA TRP A 175 3.54 -8.27 8.97
C TRP A 175 2.94 -9.49 9.66
N HIS A 176 3.78 -10.52 9.82
CA HIS A 176 3.31 -11.85 10.23
C HIS A 176 3.17 -11.97 11.74
N GLU A 177 3.93 -11.18 12.50
CA GLU A 177 3.87 -11.21 13.96
C GLU A 177 2.58 -10.55 14.44
N PRO A 178 1.68 -11.30 15.11
CA PRO A 178 0.45 -10.73 15.64
C PRO A 178 0.79 -9.73 16.74
N MET A 179 0.22 -8.53 16.65
CA MET A 179 0.33 -7.53 17.70
C MET A 179 -0.96 -7.43 18.51
N LYS A 180 -0.86 -7.17 19.81
CA LYS A 180 -2.02 -6.81 20.62
C LYS A 180 -2.38 -5.35 20.38
N TRP A 181 -3.67 -5.04 20.36
CA TRP A 181 -4.10 -3.64 20.33
C TRP A 181 -3.85 -2.98 21.69
N GLU A 182 -2.86 -2.09 21.71
CA GLU A 182 -2.39 -1.33 22.86
C GLU A 182 -2.22 0.16 22.44
N SER A 183 -1.76 1.01 23.35
CA SER A 183 -1.70 2.47 23.13
C SER A 183 -0.84 2.89 21.92
N GLU A 184 0.15 2.09 21.54
CA GLU A 184 1.06 2.39 20.43
C GLU A 184 0.62 1.79 19.09
N THR A 185 -0.45 0.97 19.08
CA THR A 185 -0.84 0.21 17.88
C THR A 185 -1.20 1.08 16.70
N VAL A 186 -1.90 2.19 16.93
CA VAL A 186 -2.26 3.13 15.85
C VAL A 186 -1.01 3.68 15.18
N THR A 187 -0.03 4.11 15.98
CA THR A 187 1.26 4.61 15.50
C THR A 187 2.00 3.54 14.71
N THR A 188 2.11 2.32 15.25
CA THR A 188 2.76 1.19 14.55
C THR A 188 2.12 0.91 13.19
N LEU A 189 0.78 0.89 13.09
CA LEU A 189 0.09 0.61 11.83
C LEU A 189 0.33 1.71 10.78
N VAL A 190 0.38 2.98 11.21
CA VAL A 190 0.68 4.11 10.34
C VAL A 190 2.16 4.12 9.92
N ASP A 191 3.07 3.78 10.84
CA ASP A 191 4.50 3.66 10.54
C ASP A 191 4.79 2.55 9.54
N ARG A 192 4.08 1.42 9.62
CA ARG A 192 4.14 0.33 8.63
C ARG A 192 3.72 0.79 7.23
N LEU A 193 2.67 1.61 7.12
CA LEU A 193 2.29 2.23 5.85
C LEU A 193 3.37 3.19 5.35
N ARG A 194 3.95 4.01 6.23
CA ARG A 194 5.05 4.92 5.89
C ARG A 194 6.28 4.15 5.40
N GLU A 195 6.64 3.05 6.05
CA GLU A 195 7.76 2.18 5.67
C GLU A 195 7.57 1.63 4.25
N LEU A 196 6.41 1.05 3.95
CA LEU A 196 6.07 0.55 2.61
C LEU A 196 6.13 1.66 1.56
N THR A 197 5.60 2.83 1.93
CA THR A 197 5.54 4.01 1.07
C THR A 197 6.95 4.55 0.75
N ALA A 198 7.85 4.57 1.73
CA ALA A 198 9.24 4.92 1.54
C ALA A 198 10.00 3.88 0.71
N TYR A 199 9.66 2.59 0.86
CA TYR A 199 10.23 1.51 0.06
C TYR A 199 9.87 1.65 -1.43
N LEU A 200 8.62 2.02 -1.76
CA LEU A 200 8.21 2.29 -3.13
C LEU A 200 9.03 3.39 -3.81
N SER A 201 9.45 4.43 -3.06
CA SER A 201 10.35 5.45 -3.61
C SER A 201 11.71 4.87 -4.06
N ARG A 202 12.20 3.82 -3.40
CA ARG A 202 13.42 3.10 -3.82
C ARG A 202 13.17 2.26 -5.07
N ILE A 203 12.00 1.63 -5.17
CA ILE A 203 11.60 0.89 -6.39
C ILE A 203 11.49 1.85 -7.57
N ARG A 204 10.92 3.04 -7.37
CA ARG A 204 10.89 4.07 -8.40
C ARG A 204 12.30 4.43 -8.88
N ALA A 205 13.24 4.66 -7.96
CA ALA A 205 14.63 4.94 -8.31
C ALA A 205 15.28 3.77 -9.08
N PHE A 206 15.02 2.52 -8.68
CA PHE A 206 15.46 1.33 -9.40
C PHE A 206 14.87 1.23 -10.82
N LEU A 207 13.61 1.62 -11.02
CA LEU A 207 12.97 1.63 -12.34
C LEU A 207 13.47 2.79 -13.21
N GLU A 208 13.74 3.95 -12.64
CA GLU A 208 14.29 5.11 -13.38
C GLU A 208 15.77 4.90 -13.75
N HIS A 209 16.51 4.15 -12.93
CA HIS A 209 17.94 3.89 -13.10
C HIS A 209 18.25 2.40 -12.90
N PRO A 210 17.83 1.52 -13.83
CA PRO A 210 18.10 0.10 -13.72
C PRO A 210 19.62 -0.13 -13.72
N PRO A 211 20.16 -0.94 -12.80
CA PRO A 211 21.59 -1.20 -12.73
C PRO A 211 22.07 -1.76 -14.07
N THR A 212 23.05 -1.09 -14.69
CA THR A 212 23.65 -1.59 -15.92
C THR A 212 24.43 -2.87 -15.61
N ASN A 213 24.37 -3.85 -16.52
CA ASN A 213 25.03 -5.15 -16.36
C ASN A 213 26.49 -4.99 -15.91
N GLY A 214 26.80 -5.27 -14.63
CA GLY A 214 28.15 -5.19 -14.07
C GLY A 214 28.29 -4.66 -12.64
N GLU A 215 27.24 -4.11 -12.03
CA GLU A 215 27.30 -3.44 -10.71
C GLU A 215 26.40 -4.08 -9.63
N LEU A 216 26.35 -5.42 -9.55
CA LEU A 216 25.70 -6.15 -8.45
C LEU A 216 26.72 -6.96 -7.65
#